data_AF-A0A0C9VNF3-F1
#
_entry.id   AF-A0A0C9VNF3-F1
#
_cell.length_a   1.000
_cell.length_b   1.000
_cell.length_c   1.000
_cell.angle_alpha   90.00
_cell.angle_beta   90.00
_cell.angle_gamma   90.00
#
_symmetry.space_group_name_H-M   'P 1'
#
loop_
_entity.id
_entity.type
_entity.pdbx_description
1 polymer ?
#
loop_
_entity_poly.entity_id
_entity_poly.type
_entity_poly.pdbx_seq_one_letter_code
_entity_poly.pdbx_strand_id
1 'polypeptide(L)'
;VGLLYDIGCQLERSCHKWGFFEPPVLSCFEFVILVFHAYGHQWPCQVVYHPRKREGFGLSDGEGCEHLWSSLKLLISPLRVS
;
A
#
# COMPACT_ATOMS: atom_id res chain seq x y z
N VAL A 1 -12.59 -0.90 4.51
CA VAL A 1 -11.63 0.23 4.36
C VAL A 1 -10.49 -0.25 3.47
N GLY A 2 -10.28 0.39 2.31
CA GLY A 2 -9.17 0.02 1.42
C GLY A 2 -7.84 0.60 1.89
N LEU A 3 -6.79 -0.22 1.93
CA LEU A 3 -5.44 0.16 2.33
C LEU A 3 -4.47 -0.13 1.17
N LEU A 4 -3.90 0.92 0.60
CA LEU A 4 -2.82 0.85 -0.39
C LEU A 4 -1.48 1.06 0.31
N TYR A 5 -0.57 0.10 0.18
CA TYR A 5 0.77 0.21 0.74
C TYR A 5 1.75 -0.64 -0.06
N ASP A 6 3.00 -0.18 -0.22
CA ASP A 6 4.03 -0.83 -1.04
C ASP A 6 4.17 -2.31 -0.71
N ILE A 7 4.12 -2.63 0.59
CA ILE A 7 4.22 -4.00 1.10
C ILE A 7 2.91 -4.51 1.68
N GLY A 8 1.76 -4.07 1.15
CA GLY A 8 0.42 -4.44 1.62
C GLY A 8 0.21 -5.94 1.81
N CYS A 9 0.76 -6.78 0.91
CA CYS A 9 0.70 -8.23 1.06
C CYS A 9 1.49 -8.79 2.25
N GLN A 10 2.65 -8.22 2.56
CA GLN A 10 3.44 -8.61 3.73
C GLN A 10 2.81 -8.07 5.01
N LEU A 11 2.20 -6.89 4.94
CA LEU A 11 1.48 -6.30 6.06
C LEU A 11 0.30 -7.19 6.48
N GLU A 12 -0.60 -7.56 5.55
CA GLU A 12 -1.73 -8.45 5.84
C GLU A 12 -1.24 -9.79 6.40
N ARG A 13 -0.23 -10.41 5.77
CA ARG A 13 0.41 -11.63 6.27
C ARG A 13 0.91 -11.47 7.70
N SER A 14 1.53 -10.34 8.02
CA SER A 14 2.06 -10.05 9.35
C SER A 14 0.95 -9.88 10.38
N CYS A 15 -0.15 -9.21 10.01
CA CYS A 15 -1.34 -9.10 10.86
C CYS A 15 -1.89 -10.47 11.25
N HIS A 16 -2.03 -11.39 10.29
CA HIS A 16 -2.48 -12.76 10.58
C HIS A 16 -1.46 -13.56 11.39
N LYS A 17 -0.16 -13.44 11.08
CA LYS A 17 0.89 -14.23 11.71
C LYS A 17 1.08 -13.85 13.18
N TRP A 18 1.02 -12.56 13.49
CA TRP A 18 1.37 -12.04 14.82
C TRP A 18 0.17 -11.59 15.63
N GLY A 19 -1.04 -11.63 15.08
CA GLY A 19 -2.25 -11.22 15.78
C GLY A 19 -2.25 -9.73 16.14
N PHE A 20 -1.76 -8.87 15.23
CA PHE A 20 -1.73 -7.41 15.49
C PHE A 20 -3.12 -6.79 15.68
N PHE A 21 -4.15 -7.43 15.12
CA PHE A 21 -5.53 -7.01 15.24
C PHE A 21 -6.41 -8.21 15.60
N GLU A 22 -7.44 -7.94 16.41
CA GLU A 22 -8.54 -8.88 16.59
C GLU A 22 -9.24 -9.15 15.26
N PRO A 23 -9.75 -10.38 15.00
CA PRO A 23 -10.32 -10.75 13.72
C PRO A 23 -11.42 -9.80 13.19
N PRO A 24 -12.35 -9.30 14.03
CA PRO A 24 -13.36 -8.34 13.56
C PRO A 24 -12.74 -7.04 13.02
N VAL A 25 -11.67 -6.55 13.66
CA VAL A 25 -10.97 -5.34 13.23
C VAL A 25 -10.21 -5.58 11.94
N LEU A 26 -9.51 -6.73 11.84
CA LEU A 26 -8.76 -7.06 10.63
C LEU A 26 -9.66 -7.19 9.40
N SER A 27 -10.85 -7.77 9.56
CA SER A 27 -11.83 -7.94 8.48
C SER A 27 -12.38 -6.62 7.91
N CYS A 28 -12.22 -5.51 8.63
CA CYS A 28 -12.60 -4.19 8.15
C CYS A 28 -11.62 -3.63 7.11
N PHE A 29 -10.44 -4.23 6.95
CA PHE A 29 -9.41 -3.78 6.02
C PHE A 29 -9.37 -4.65 4.77
N GLU A 30 -9.18 -4.00 3.63
CA GLU A 30 -8.90 -4.63 2.35
C GLU A 30 -7.50 -4.18 1.93
N PHE A 31 -6.55 -5.11 1.90
CA PHE A 31 -5.15 -4.80 1.59
C PHE A 31 -4.89 -4.94 0.09
N VAL A 32 -4.20 -3.94 -0.48
CA VAL A 32 -3.69 -3.95 -1.85
C VAL A 32 -2.29 -3.32 -1.91
N ILE A 33 -1.60 -3.58 -3.01
CA ILE A 33 -0.31 -2.97 -3.35
C ILE A 33 -0.55 -1.91 -4.43
N LEU A 34 0.35 -0.94 -4.58
CA LEU A 34 0.29 0.06 -5.65
C LEU A 34 0.46 -0.61 -7.03
N VAL A 35 -0.10 -0.02 -8.09
CA VAL A 35 -0.17 -0.65 -9.43
C VAL A 35 1.21 -1.08 -9.94
N PHE A 36 2.20 -0.19 -9.86
CA PHE A 36 3.56 -0.49 -10.33
C PHE A 36 4.32 -1.39 -9.36
N HIS A 37 4.14 -1.16 -8.06
CA HIS A 37 4.78 -1.93 -7.00
C HIS A 37 4.38 -3.42 -7.04
N ALA A 38 3.14 -3.74 -7.46
CA ALA A 38 2.70 -5.12 -7.60
C ALA A 38 3.65 -5.98 -8.46
N TYR A 39 4.25 -5.41 -9.51
CA TYR A 39 5.19 -6.11 -10.40
C TYR A 39 6.57 -6.36 -9.76
N GLY A 40 6.93 -5.60 -8.73
CA GLY A 40 8.13 -5.87 -7.93
C GLY A 40 7.97 -7.05 -6.95
N HIS A 41 6.74 -7.53 -6.76
CA HIS A 41 6.42 -8.63 -5.86
C HIS A 41 6.29 -9.97 -6.61
N GLN A 42 6.21 -11.06 -5.83
CA GLN A 42 5.96 -12.40 -6.36
C GLN A 42 4.67 -12.44 -7.18
N TRP A 43 4.62 -13.29 -8.21
CA TRP A 43 3.48 -13.41 -9.12
C TRP A 43 2.10 -13.51 -8.43
N PRO A 44 1.90 -14.26 -7.32
CA PRO A 44 0.62 -14.29 -6.63
C PRO A 44 0.17 -12.91 -6.13
N CYS A 45 1.12 -12.04 -5.75
CA CYS A 45 0.80 -10.69 -5.29
C CYS A 45 0.18 -9.83 -6.38
N GLN A 46 0.60 -10.01 -7.63
CA GLN A 46 0.04 -9.34 -8.80
C GLN A 46 -1.39 -9.79 -9.14
N VAL A 47 -1.83 -10.92 -8.60
CA VAL A 47 -3.17 -11.45 -8.83
C VAL A 47 -4.08 -11.10 -7.67
N VAL A 48 -3.62 -11.30 -6.43
CA VAL A 48 -4.43 -11.16 -5.22
C VAL A 48 -4.51 -9.71 -4.73
N TYR A 49 -3.40 -8.97 -4.80
CA TYR A 49 -3.30 -7.63 -4.19
C TYR A 49 -3.30 -6.49 -5.20
N HIS A 50 -3.49 -6.77 -6.50
CA HIS A 50 -3.48 -5.73 -7.51
C HIS A 50 -4.78 -4.91 -7.43
N PRO A 51 -4.70 -3.56 -7.37
CA PRO A 51 -5.86 -2.73 -7.02
C PRO A 51 -6.92 -2.75 -8.12
N ARG A 52 -6.53 -2.95 -9.39
CA ARG A 52 -7.49 -3.18 -10.50
C ARG A 52 -8.25 -4.51 -10.44
N LYS A 53 -7.90 -5.41 -9.53
CA LYS A 53 -8.55 -6.72 -9.34
C LYS A 53 -9.36 -6.78 -8.04
N ARG A 54 -9.48 -5.66 -7.32
CA ARG A 54 -10.12 -5.56 -6.01
C ARG A 54 -11.11 -4.40 -6.03
N GLU A 55 -12.29 -4.62 -5.45
CA GLU A 55 -13.32 -3.59 -5.39
C GLU A 55 -12.95 -2.50 -4.36
N GLY A 56 -13.44 -1.27 -4.57
CA GLY A 56 -13.25 -0.17 -3.63
C GLY A 56 -11.98 0.68 -3.84
N PHE A 57 -11.14 0.38 -4.84
CA PHE A 57 -9.94 1.16 -5.16
C PHE A 57 -10.05 2.03 -6.42
N GLY A 58 -11.14 1.90 -7.18
CA GLY A 58 -11.39 2.68 -8.39
C GLY A 58 -10.24 2.59 -9.39
N LEU A 59 -9.81 3.74 -9.90
CA LEU A 59 -8.68 3.86 -10.84
C LEU A 59 -7.41 4.41 -10.16
N SER A 60 -7.34 4.35 -8.82
CA SER A 60 -6.15 4.77 -8.09
C SER A 60 -4.95 3.91 -8.47
N ASP A 61 -3.81 4.54 -8.76
CA ASP A 61 -2.52 3.87 -8.89
C ASP A 61 -1.84 3.63 -7.53
N GLY A 62 -2.29 4.36 -6.51
CA GLY A 62 -1.79 4.32 -5.14
C GLY A 62 -0.63 5.28 -4.86
N GLU A 63 -0.18 6.07 -5.84
CA GLU A 63 1.03 6.93 -5.77
C GLU A 63 0.70 8.36 -5.27
N GLY A 64 -0.44 8.55 -4.61
CA GLY A 64 -0.93 9.88 -4.22
C GLY A 64 0.00 10.59 -3.25
N CYS A 65 0.60 9.86 -2.32
CA CYS A 65 1.55 10.39 -1.33
C CYS A 65 2.84 10.86 -2.00
N GLU A 66 3.32 10.11 -2.99
CA GLU A 66 4.53 10.34 -3.77
C GLU A 66 4.34 11.56 -4.70
N HIS A 67 3.19 11.65 -5.34
CA HIS A 67 2.80 12.82 -6.14
C HIS A 67 2.70 14.09 -5.29
N LEU A 68 2.05 13.99 -4.13
CA LEU A 68 1.95 15.11 -3.19
C LEU A 68 3.34 15.52 -2.68
N TRP A 69 4.14 14.55 -2.26
CA TRP A 69 5.51 14.80 -1.82
C TRP A 69 6.33 15.46 -2.92
N SER A 70 6.27 14.97 -4.16
CA SER A 70 6.97 15.55 -5.30
C SER A 70 6.58 17.01 -5.56
N SER A 71 5.31 17.34 -5.33
CA SER A 71 4.78 18.70 -5.45
C SER A 71 5.22 19.61 -4.30
N LEU A 72 5.31 19.07 -3.08
CA LEU A 72 5.69 19.80 -1.88
C LEU A 72 7.20 19.83 -1.62
N LYS A 73 8.00 19.05 -2.36
CA LYS A 73 9.44 18.89 -2.09
C LYS A 73 10.22 20.21 -2.05
N LEU A 74 9.75 21.24 -2.76
CA LEU A 74 10.36 22.58 -2.76
C LEU A 74 10.23 23.31 -1.41
N LEU A 75 9.27 22.90 -0.57
CA LEU A 75 9.07 23.43 0.78
C LEU A 75 9.95 22.71 1.83
N ILE A 76 10.54 21.57 1.46
CA ILE A 76 11.39 20.80 2.35
C ILE A 76 12.78 21.44 2.32
N SER A 77 13.21 21.99 3.46
CA SER A 77 14.56 22.54 3.59
C SER A 77 15.60 21.43 3.30
N PRO A 78 16.64 21.70 2.50
CA PRO A 78 17.68 20.72 2.25
C PRO A 78 18.40 20.39 3.58
N LEU A 79 18.13 19.21 4.11
CA LEU A 79 18.93 18.64 5.20
C LEU A 79 20.28 18.22 4.61
N ARG A 80 21.28 19.11 4.67
CA ARG A 80 22.68 18.71 4.52
C ARG A 80 23.09 18.02 5.82
N VAL A 81 23.24 16.71 5.75
CA VAL A 81 24.05 15.98 6.73
C VAL A 81 25.49 16.10 6.24
N SER A 82 26.31 16.85 6.97
CA SER A 82 27.76 16.99 6.77
C SER A 82 28.52 15.80 7.30
#